data_AF-A0A7C6FSM8-F1
#
_entry.id   AF-A0A7C6FSM8-F1
#
_cell.length_a   1.000
_cell.length_b   1.000
_cell.length_c   1.000
_cell.angle_alpha   90.00
_cell.angle_beta   90.00
_cell.angle_gamma   90.00
#
_symmetry.space_group_name_H-M   'P 1'
#
loop_
_entity.id
_entity.type
_entity.pdbx_description
1 polymer ?
#
loop_
_entity_poly.entity_id
_entity_poly.type
_entity_poly.pdbx_seq_one_letter_code
_entity_poly.pdbx_strand_id
1 'polypeptide(L)' 'MHKEKLYKQALNNFSFTVNEGEILELIGANGTGKTTLIKPLLYILYPTDGAAKVMGYTP' A
#
# COMPACT_ATOMS: atom_id res chain seq x y z
N MET A 1 17.51 -27.80 6.35
CA MET A 1 17.28 -26.55 7.10
C MET A 1 16.03 -25.88 6.55
N HIS A 2 14.92 -25.92 7.29
CA HIS A 2 13.70 -25.20 6.94
C HIS A 2 13.90 -23.73 7.37
N LYS A 3 13.95 -22.78 6.42
CA LYS A 3 13.92 -21.35 6.77
C LYS A 3 12.47 -20.99 7.06
N GLU A 4 12.16 -20.59 8.29
CA GLU A 4 10.88 -19.97 8.59
C GLU A 4 10.68 -18.71 7.75
N LYS A 5 9.48 -18.52 7.21
CA LYS A 5 9.11 -17.27 6.54
C LYS A 5 8.99 -16.17 7.60
N LEU A 6 9.90 -15.20 7.54
CA LEU A 6 9.78 -13.97 8.31
C LEU A 6 8.76 -13.04 7.63
N TYR A 7 7.67 -12.74 8.32
CA TYR A 7 6.70 -11.75 7.89
C TYR A 7 7.11 -10.38 8.45
N LYS A 8 7.16 -9.37 7.59
CA LYS A 8 7.40 -7.97 7.99
C LYS A 8 6.19 -7.13 7.63
N GLN A 9 5.65 -6.42 8.60
CA GLN A 9 4.56 -5.49 8.38
C GLN A 9 5.06 -4.28 7.57
N ALA A 10 4.44 -4.04 6.42
CA ALA A 10 4.80 -2.94 5.52
C ALA A 10 4.00 -1.66 5.77
N LEU A 11 2.74 -1.79 6.19
CA LEU A 11 1.83 -0.69 6.50
C LEU A 11 1.21 -0.96 7.87
N ASN A 12 1.04 0.09 8.68
CA ASN A 12 0.45 -0.03 10.00
C ASN A 12 -0.64 1.02 10.19
N ASN A 13 -1.90 0.57 10.12
CA ASN A 13 -3.10 1.40 10.28
C ASN A 13 -3.00 2.75 9.55
N PHE A 14 -2.66 2.71 8.26
CA PHE A 14 -2.44 3.88 7.43
C PHE A 14 -3.69 4.19 6.61
N SER A 15 -4.10 5.45 6.58
CA SER A 15 -5.25 5.93 5.80
C SER A 15 -4.95 7.27 5.18
N PHE A 16 -5.34 7.44 3.92
CA PHE A 16 -5.23 8.69 3.20
C PHE A 16 -6.31 8.77 2.12
N THR A 17 -6.53 9.96 1.58
CA THR A 17 -7.39 10.19 0.41
C THR A 17 -6.70 11.24 -0.45
N VAL A 18 -6.72 11.05 -1.76
CA VAL A 18 -6.25 12.03 -2.74
C VAL A 18 -7.44 12.43 -3.57
N ASN A 19 -7.77 13.71 -3.55
CA ASN A 19 -8.89 14.28 -4.28
C ASN A 19 -8.48 14.57 -5.73
N GLU A 20 -9.48 14.80 -6.58
CA GLU A 20 -9.25 15.20 -7.96
C GLU A 20 -8.44 16.52 -8.00
N GLY A 21 -7.37 16.52 -8.80
CA GLY A 21 -6.45 17.64 -8.92
C GLY A 21 -5.34 17.72 -7.85
N GLU A 22 -5.37 16.87 -6.81
CA GLU A 22 -4.29 16.80 -5.83
C GLU A 22 -3.11 15.97 -6.36
N ILE A 23 -1.90 16.41 -6.00
CA ILE A 23 -0.66 15.67 -6.25
C ILE A 23 -0.12 15.20 -4.89
N LEU A 24 0.04 13.89 -4.74
CA LEU A 24 0.65 13.27 -3.56
C LEU A 24 2.04 12.74 -3.91
N GLU A 25 3.04 13.12 -3.11
CA GLU A 25 4.38 12.54 -3.16
C GLU A 25 4.59 11.56 -1.99
N LEU A 26 5.14 10.37 -2.29
CA LEU A 26 5.47 9.36 -1.28
C LEU A 26 6.97 9.32 -1.03
N ILE A 27 7.41 9.87 0.10
CA ILE A 27 8.83 10.01 0.47
C ILE A 27 9.20 9.04 1.60
N GLY A 28 10.41 8.48 1.56
CA GLY A 28 10.97 7.69 2.65
C GLY A 28 12.12 6.80 2.21
N ALA A 29 12.85 6.21 3.15
CA ALA A 29 13.97 5.30 2.86
C ALA A 29 13.55 4.02 2.11
N ASN A 30 14.50 3.30 1.54
CA ASN A 30 14.21 2.01 0.91
C ASN A 30 13.67 0.99 1.92
N GLY A 31 12.66 0.22 1.52
CA GLY A 31 12.06 -0.80 2.39
C GLY A 31 11.05 -0.29 3.42
N THR A 32 10.65 0.99 3.37
CA THR A 32 9.64 1.57 4.28
C THR A 32 8.18 1.26 3.90
N GLY A 33 7.93 0.57 2.79
CA GLY A 33 6.57 0.16 2.40
C GLY A 33 5.91 0.97 1.29
N LYS A 34 6.58 1.99 0.71
CA LYS A 34 6.01 2.84 -0.37
C LYS A 34 5.45 2.05 -1.56
N THR A 35 6.21 1.14 -2.13
CA THR A 35 5.73 0.30 -3.24
C THR A 35 4.60 -0.62 -2.80
N THR A 36 4.62 -1.09 -1.55
CA THR A 36 3.52 -1.88 -0.98
C THR A 36 2.24 -1.05 -0.81
N LEU A 37 2.36 0.26 -0.55
CA LEU A 37 1.24 1.20 -0.53
C LEU A 37 0.67 1.47 -1.92
N ILE A 38 1.52 1.64 -2.94
CA ILE A 38 1.08 1.98 -4.30
C ILE A 38 0.41 0.78 -5.00
N LYS A 39 0.93 -0.44 -4.83
CA LYS A 39 0.47 -1.63 -5.57
C LYS A 39 -1.04 -1.91 -5.45
N PRO A 40 -1.68 -1.76 -4.28
CA PRO A 40 -3.14 -1.85 -4.16
C PRO A 40 -3.91 -0.83 -4.99
N LEU A 41 -3.41 0.40 -5.10
CA LEU A 41 -4.04 1.45 -5.92
C LEU A 41 -3.95 1.14 -7.42
N LEU A 42 -2.93 0.38 -7.82
CA LEU A 42 -2.74 -0.08 -9.20
C LEU A 42 -3.40 -1.45 -9.46
N TYR A 43 -4.13 -2.01 -8.49
CA TYR A 43 -4.75 -3.34 -8.55
C TYR A 43 -3.76 -4.48 -8.82
N ILE A 44 -2.49 -4.30 -8.42
CA ILE A 44 -1.42 -5.31 -8.55
C ILE A 44 -1.41 -6.26 -7.35
N LEU A 45 -1.92 -5.81 -6.20
CA LEU A 45 -1.88 -6.56 -4.94
C LEU A 45 -3.10 -6.23 -4.07
N TYR A 46 -3.75 -7.25 -3.51
CA TYR A 46 -4.77 -7.04 -2.49
C TYR A 46 -4.13 -6.73 -1.14
N PRO A 47 -4.61 -5.71 -0.41
CA PRO A 47 -4.12 -5.44 0.94
C PRO A 47 -4.43 -6.64 1.86
N THR A 48 -3.55 -6.91 2.82
CA THR A 48 -3.78 -7.98 3.81
C THR A 48 -4.98 -7.68 4.71
N ASP A 49 -5.23 -6.40 4.98
CA ASP A 49 -6.37 -5.89 5.73
C ASP A 49 -6.72 -4.47 5.24
N GLY A 50 -7.96 -4.03 5.48
CA GLY A 50 -8.48 -2.75 4.99
C GLY A 50 -8.87 -2.77 3.51
N ALA A 51 -8.95 -1.59 2.91
CA ALA A 51 -9.37 -1.43 1.51
C ALA A 51 -8.63 -0.29 0.81
N ALA A 52 -8.51 -0.41 -0.52
CA ALA A 52 -8.02 0.64 -1.41
C ALA A 52 -9.08 0.89 -2.49
N LYS A 53 -9.38 2.15 -2.79
CA LYS A 53 -10.40 2.52 -3.77
C LYS A 53 -9.84 3.57 -4.72
N VAL A 54 -9.97 3.35 -6.03
CA VAL A 54 -9.54 4.31 -7.05
C VAL A 54 -10.73 4.62 -7.96
N MET A 55 -11.07 5.91 -8.08
CA MET A 55 -12.16 6.41 -8.95
C MET A 55 -13.51 5.71 -8.75
N GLY A 56 -13.85 5.28 -7.53
CA GLY A 56 -15.10 4.56 -7.29
C GLY A 56 -14.97 3.05 -7.18
N TYR A 57 -13.85 2.47 -7.61
CA TYR A 57 -13.67 1.02 -7.74
C TYR A 57 -12.75 0.48 -6.65
N THR A 58 -13.11 -0.68 -6.11
CA THR A 58 -12.28 -1.46 -5.18
C THR A 58 -11.77 -2.68 -5.95
N PRO A 59 -10.47 -3.02 -5.85
CA PRO A 59 -9.95 -4.24 -6.44
C PRO A 59 -10.67 -5.46 -5.89
#